data_AF-A0A5B9MJI6-F1
#
_entry.id   AF-A0A5B9MJI6-F1
#
_cell.length_a   1.000
_cell.length_b   1.000
_cell.length_c   1.000
_cell.angle_alpha   90.00
_cell.angle_beta   90.00
_cell.angle_gamma   90.00
#
_symmetry.space_group_name_H-M   'P 1'
#
loop_
_entity.id
_entity.type
_entity.pdbx_description
1 polymer ?
#
loop_
_entity_poly.entity_id
_entity_poly.type
_entity_poly.pdbx_seq_one_letter_code
_entity_poly.pdbx_strand_id
1 'polypeptide(L)'
;MERVTIRPPSRLPGLSPAIGLPLVLVWFALLCLVPDPRPLGAPDAAVSVVGKLTGLSEASSRAATAIALRVISIAMLGFLVALAASRRPLWQSALIALPVASPLAVASLWINHGYFPIPSQIKLAIASAVIGVAAGLALRKSLVARISLAVILCGLFLWGIPHGISNDLDRSARITGQHVLAHVDEIPAGDDGFAECVALAFRFAAKNSDAADPVHTNQAAILALGVILGDEHVATLARRSLDDSHHGAISRLRQKVKLHGRGDLPRHFWVSASLTLLADGNRSTSVGVTKELMDSNPGGSGFSFVDLVADRAGVLFAMAATRDATSATTLQQTIRDGLDAADYCPPIEGLPEGISRDEFQSVYGGLGGEPTKRIVDEITKRLRQCRVLAADPQAPIEILPKMQSGPIAIE
;
A
#
# COMPACT_ATOMS: atom_id res chain seq x y z
N MET A 1 66.04 -4.91 38.26
CA MET A 1 65.23 -4.66 37.05
C MET A 1 63.90 -5.38 37.22
N GLU A 2 62.87 -4.64 37.60
CA GLU A 2 61.53 -5.19 37.81
C GLU A 2 60.88 -5.44 36.43
N ARG A 3 60.45 -6.68 36.17
CA ARG A 3 59.77 -7.03 34.91
C ARG A 3 58.41 -6.36 34.90
N VAL A 4 58.29 -5.27 34.14
CA VAL A 4 56.99 -4.68 33.78
C VAL A 4 56.28 -5.66 32.85
N THR A 5 55.39 -6.49 33.40
CA THR A 5 54.45 -7.29 32.61
C THR A 5 53.37 -6.38 32.03
N ILE A 6 53.51 -6.04 30.75
CA ILE A 6 52.46 -5.36 29.99
C ILE A 6 51.31 -6.36 29.78
N ARG A 7 50.22 -6.22 30.55
CA ARG A 7 48.98 -6.96 30.26
C ARG A 7 48.49 -6.53 28.86
N PRO A 8 48.24 -7.47 27.93
CA PRO A 8 47.62 -7.11 26.67
C PRO A 8 46.26 -6.47 26.94
N PRO A 9 45.85 -5.44 26.17
CA PRO A 9 44.57 -4.79 26.36
C PRO A 9 43.46 -5.84 26.26
N SER A 10 42.53 -5.81 27.22
CA SER A 10 41.33 -6.65 27.19
C SER A 10 40.64 -6.49 25.84
N ARG A 11 40.33 -7.61 25.18
CA ARG A 11 39.60 -7.59 23.90
C ARG A 11 38.35 -6.73 24.08
N LEU A 12 38.19 -5.69 23.27
CA LEU A 12 37.01 -4.84 23.27
C LEU A 12 35.75 -5.73 23.17
N PRO A 13 34.71 -5.48 24.00
CA PRO A 13 33.48 -6.28 23.99
C PRO A 13 32.73 -6.06 22.66
N GLY A 14 33.08 -6.83 21.64
CA GLY A 14 32.43 -6.88 20.34
C GLY A 14 31.74 -8.21 20.11
N LEU A 15 30.58 -8.18 19.44
CA LEU A 15 29.90 -9.38 18.96
C LEU A 15 30.86 -10.20 18.10
N SER A 16 30.84 -11.53 18.25
CA SER A 16 31.63 -12.39 17.38
C SER A 16 31.16 -12.23 15.93
N PRO A 17 32.06 -12.31 14.94
CA PRO A 17 31.66 -12.43 13.54
C PRO A 17 30.64 -13.56 13.34
N ALA A 18 30.76 -14.64 14.14
CA ALA A 18 29.84 -15.77 14.16
C ALA A 18 28.41 -15.43 14.60
N ILE A 19 28.17 -14.31 15.29
CA ILE A 19 26.82 -13.84 15.66
C ILE A 19 26.43 -12.63 14.81
N GLY A 20 27.36 -11.71 14.56
CA GLY A 20 27.10 -10.48 13.79
C GLY A 20 26.75 -10.75 12.33
N LEU A 21 27.44 -11.70 11.67
CA LEU A 21 27.19 -11.99 10.26
C LEU A 21 25.80 -12.64 10.05
N PRO A 22 25.37 -13.65 10.82
CA PRO A 22 23.99 -14.14 10.75
C PRO A 22 22.93 -13.06 10.94
N LEU A 23 23.12 -12.13 11.89
CA LEU A 23 22.17 -11.03 12.10
C LEU A 23 22.07 -10.10 10.88
N VAL A 24 23.21 -9.77 10.25
CA VAL A 24 23.23 -9.00 9.00
C VAL A 24 22.49 -9.75 7.89
N LEU A 25 22.74 -11.05 7.73
CA LEU A 25 22.11 -11.87 6.69
C LEU A 25 20.60 -11.99 6.90
N VAL A 26 20.15 -12.26 8.13
CA VAL A 26 18.72 -12.35 8.47
C VAL A 26 18.04 -11.01 8.22
N TRP A 27 18.64 -9.90 8.65
CA TRP A 27 18.07 -8.56 8.44
C TRP A 27 18.06 -8.17 6.96
N PHE A 28 19.11 -8.50 6.22
CA PHE A 28 19.17 -8.28 4.77
C PHE A 28 18.09 -9.08 4.04
N ALA A 29 17.91 -10.36 4.38
CA ALA A 29 16.86 -11.20 3.82
C ALA A 29 15.47 -10.63 4.15
N LEU A 30 15.27 -10.15 5.39
CA LEU A 30 14.04 -9.47 5.80
C LEU A 30 13.76 -8.25 4.91
N LEU A 31 14.76 -7.39 4.65
CA LEU A 31 14.62 -6.23 3.77
C LEU A 31 14.34 -6.61 2.31
N CYS A 32 14.86 -7.75 1.85
CA CYS A 32 14.60 -8.24 0.49
C CYS A 32 13.17 -8.78 0.35
N LEU A 33 12.66 -9.48 1.37
CA LEU A 33 11.41 -10.24 1.28
C LEU A 33 10.18 -9.49 1.80
N VAL A 34 10.35 -8.60 2.79
CA VAL A 34 9.24 -7.82 3.35
C VAL A 34 8.93 -6.66 2.41
N PRO A 35 7.67 -6.48 1.96
CA PRO A 35 7.32 -5.35 1.10
C PRO A 35 7.74 -4.03 1.73
N ASP A 36 8.47 -3.22 0.95
CA ASP A 36 8.97 -1.92 1.38
C ASP A 36 7.80 -0.99 1.78
N PRO A 37 7.89 -0.26 2.91
CA PRO A 37 6.84 0.66 3.33
C PRO A 37 6.51 1.65 2.21
N ARG A 38 5.26 1.61 1.76
CA ARG A 38 4.68 2.59 0.84
C ARG A 38 3.82 3.58 1.63
N PRO A 39 3.62 4.81 1.14
CA PRO A 39 2.78 5.79 1.82
C PRO A 39 1.40 5.22 2.22
N LEU A 40 0.77 4.44 1.34
CA LEU A 40 -0.51 3.79 1.66
C LEU A 40 -0.43 2.57 2.58
N GLY A 41 0.74 1.93 2.64
CA GLY A 41 0.99 0.81 3.55
C GLY A 41 1.52 1.24 4.92
N ALA A 42 1.68 2.54 5.18
CA ALA A 42 2.20 3.03 6.45
C ALA A 42 1.13 2.88 7.56
N PRO A 43 1.46 2.29 8.73
CA PRO A 43 0.47 2.10 9.79
C PRO A 43 -0.07 3.41 10.36
N ASP A 44 -1.40 3.52 10.49
CA ASP A 44 -2.06 4.77 10.93
C ASP A 44 -1.60 5.26 12.31
N ALA A 45 -1.27 4.34 13.21
CA ALA A 45 -0.71 4.70 14.51
C ALA A 45 0.63 5.44 14.36
N ALA A 46 1.50 5.01 13.46
CA ALA A 46 2.76 5.68 13.16
C ALA A 46 2.52 7.00 12.41
N VAL A 47 1.59 7.02 11.44
CA VAL A 47 1.18 8.22 10.69
C VAL A 47 0.62 9.30 11.62
N SER A 48 -0.23 8.93 12.57
CA SER A 48 -0.81 9.84 13.56
C SER A 48 0.28 10.46 14.44
N VAL A 49 1.26 9.68 14.88
CA VAL A 49 2.41 10.18 15.64
C VAL A 49 3.21 11.17 14.80
N VAL A 50 3.54 10.83 13.55
CA VAL A 50 4.28 11.73 12.65
C VAL A 50 3.49 13.00 12.37
N GLY A 51 2.18 12.91 12.09
CA GLY A 51 1.32 14.06 11.86
C GLY A 51 1.25 14.99 13.08
N LYS A 52 1.11 14.43 14.29
CA LYS A 52 1.13 15.22 15.54
C LYS A 52 2.46 15.91 15.79
N LEU A 53 3.58 15.26 15.45
CA LEU A 53 4.92 15.82 15.66
C LEU A 53 5.30 16.89 14.63
N THR A 54 4.81 16.76 13.39
CA THR A 54 5.28 17.58 12.26
C THR A 54 4.25 18.61 11.79
N GLY A 55 2.98 18.45 12.15
CA GLY A 55 1.88 19.29 11.65
C GLY A 55 1.59 19.11 10.16
N LEU A 56 2.14 18.06 9.52
CA LEU A 56 1.95 17.79 8.10
C LEU A 56 0.51 17.37 7.80
N SER A 57 0.08 17.58 6.54
CA SER A 57 -1.14 16.95 6.03
C SER A 57 -1.04 15.43 6.12
N GLU A 58 -2.18 14.73 6.11
CA GLU A 58 -2.17 13.27 6.25
C GLU A 58 -1.39 12.55 5.14
N ALA A 59 -1.58 12.96 3.88
CA ALA A 59 -0.84 12.40 2.75
C ALA A 59 0.69 12.58 2.91
N SER A 60 1.11 13.76 3.39
CA SER A 60 2.52 14.05 3.67
C SER A 60 3.02 13.27 4.90
N SER A 61 2.19 13.09 5.92
CA SER A 61 2.50 12.30 7.12
C SER A 61 2.70 10.82 6.77
N ARG A 62 1.89 10.28 5.86
CA ARG A 62 2.03 8.92 5.32
C ARG A 62 3.30 8.73 4.53
N ALA A 63 3.59 9.65 3.61
CA ALA A 63 4.84 9.64 2.85
C ALA A 63 6.06 9.75 3.79
N ALA A 64 6.01 10.67 4.75
CA ALA A 64 7.06 10.83 5.75
C ALA A 64 7.24 9.58 6.62
N THR A 65 6.15 8.92 7.02
CA THR A 65 6.18 7.67 7.80
C THR A 65 6.81 6.53 7.02
N ALA A 66 6.41 6.34 5.75
CA ALA A 66 6.99 5.33 4.87
C ALA A 66 8.50 5.56 4.65
N ILE A 67 8.90 6.81 4.40
CA ILE A 67 10.31 7.20 4.27
C ILE A 67 11.06 6.93 5.59
N ALA A 68 10.48 7.30 6.74
CA ALA A 68 11.10 7.11 8.04
C ALA A 68 11.31 5.63 8.36
N LEU A 69 10.30 4.78 8.13
CA LEU A 69 10.41 3.33 8.32
C LEU A 69 11.51 2.73 7.43
N ARG A 70 11.59 3.18 6.16
CA ARG A 70 12.65 2.76 5.24
C ARG A 70 14.03 3.19 5.74
N VAL A 71 14.19 4.46 6.12
CA VAL A 71 15.45 5.00 6.66
C VAL A 71 15.88 4.22 7.91
N ILE A 72 14.95 3.96 8.85
CA ILE A 72 15.20 3.18 10.06
C ILE A 72 15.68 1.76 9.72
N SER A 73 15.00 1.09 8.79
CA SER A 73 15.30 -0.29 8.40
C SER A 73 16.66 -0.45 7.72
N ILE A 74 17.04 0.50 6.86
CA ILE A 74 18.34 0.52 6.17
C ILE A 74 19.45 0.99 7.13
N ALA A 75 19.16 1.96 7.99
CA ALA A 75 20.09 2.36 9.04
C ALA A 75 20.37 1.21 10.01
N MET A 76 19.38 0.38 10.33
CA MET A 76 19.58 -0.84 11.11
C MET A 76 20.52 -1.83 10.41
N LEU A 77 20.40 -2.00 9.09
CA LEU A 77 21.35 -2.82 8.31
C LEU A 77 22.78 -2.29 8.45
N GLY A 78 22.99 -0.97 8.26
CA GLY A 78 24.31 -0.34 8.43
C GLY A 78 24.85 -0.48 9.86
N PHE A 79 23.98 -0.34 10.86
CA PHE A 79 24.31 -0.55 12.27
C PHE A 79 24.78 -1.98 12.55
N LEU A 80 24.07 -2.99 12.03
CA LEU A 80 24.42 -4.40 12.19
C LEU A 80 25.74 -4.74 11.48
N VAL A 81 26.01 -4.17 10.30
CA VAL A 81 27.29 -4.33 9.60
C VAL A 81 28.45 -3.76 10.42
N ALA A 82 28.30 -2.55 10.97
CA ALA A 82 29.30 -1.95 11.86
C ALA A 82 29.52 -2.79 13.13
N LEU A 83 28.44 -3.37 13.67
CA LEU A 83 28.47 -4.23 14.83
C LEU A 83 29.24 -5.54 14.55
N ALA A 84 29.04 -6.16 13.40
CA ALA A 84 29.78 -7.35 12.97
C ALA A 84 31.28 -7.06 12.79
N ALA A 85 31.65 -5.83 12.43
CA ALA A 85 33.04 -5.39 12.31
C ALA A 85 33.66 -4.86 13.62
N SER A 86 32.91 -4.79 14.73
CA SER A 86 33.27 -4.05 15.94
C SER A 86 34.45 -4.61 16.75
N ARG A 87 34.86 -5.87 16.51
CA ARG A 87 36.05 -6.49 17.12
C ARG A 87 37.37 -5.90 16.61
N ARG A 88 37.34 -5.20 15.47
CA ARG A 88 38.50 -4.55 14.88
C ARG A 88 38.71 -3.13 15.46
N PRO A 89 39.91 -2.53 15.34
CA PRO A 89 40.10 -1.12 15.65
C PRO A 89 39.19 -0.23 14.79
N LEU A 90 38.89 0.98 15.29
CA LEU A 90 37.85 1.87 14.73
C LEU A 90 38.00 2.09 13.23
N TRP A 91 39.20 2.45 12.81
CA TRP A 91 39.48 2.78 11.42
C TRP A 91 39.26 1.57 10.48
N GLN A 92 39.66 0.36 10.90
CA GLN A 92 39.41 -0.87 10.14
C GLN A 92 37.93 -1.22 10.11
N SER A 93 37.21 -1.04 11.22
CA SER A 93 35.77 -1.25 11.24
C SER A 93 35.05 -0.31 10.28
N ALA A 94 35.47 0.96 10.21
CA ALA A 94 34.89 1.95 9.30
C ALA A 94 35.20 1.64 7.83
N LEU A 95 36.46 1.30 7.52
CA LEU A 95 36.90 0.92 6.17
C LEU A 95 36.21 -0.33 5.63
N ILE A 96 35.67 -1.18 6.50
CA ILE A 96 34.95 -2.38 6.09
C ILE A 96 33.44 -2.12 6.08
N ALA A 97 32.92 -1.46 7.11
CA ALA A 97 31.47 -1.31 7.26
C ALA A 97 30.85 -0.38 6.19
N LEU A 98 31.50 0.74 5.85
CA LEU A 98 30.99 1.68 4.85
C LEU A 98 30.85 1.07 3.44
N PRO A 99 31.89 0.42 2.87
CA PRO A 99 31.79 -0.18 1.54
C PRO A 99 30.96 -1.47 1.51
N VAL A 100 30.68 -2.11 2.66
CA VAL A 100 29.80 -3.28 2.71
C VAL A 100 28.33 -2.88 2.88
N ALA A 101 28.03 -1.91 3.76
CA ALA A 101 26.66 -1.52 4.06
C ALA A 101 25.98 -0.82 2.88
N SER A 102 26.71 0.03 2.14
CA SER A 102 26.14 0.83 1.04
C SER A 102 25.65 -0.04 -0.13
N PRO A 103 26.45 -1.00 -0.66
CA PRO A 103 25.97 -1.91 -1.70
C PRO A 103 24.86 -2.85 -1.21
N LEU A 104 24.92 -3.34 0.03
CA LEU A 104 23.84 -4.17 0.59
C LEU A 104 22.52 -3.40 0.68
N ALA A 105 22.55 -2.12 1.05
CA ALA A 105 21.35 -1.28 1.08
C ALA A 105 20.74 -1.08 -0.32
N VAL A 106 21.57 -0.88 -1.34
CA VAL A 106 21.11 -0.77 -2.73
C VAL A 106 20.60 -2.12 -3.25
N ALA A 107 21.31 -3.20 -2.96
CA ALA A 107 20.93 -4.55 -3.35
C ALA A 107 19.60 -4.98 -2.72
N SER A 108 19.36 -4.64 -1.44
CA SER A 108 18.08 -4.96 -0.80
C SER A 108 16.92 -4.26 -1.49
N LEU A 109 17.08 -2.99 -1.90
CA LEU A 109 16.05 -2.28 -2.65
C LEU A 109 15.82 -2.88 -4.03
N TRP A 110 16.91 -3.20 -4.75
CA TRP A 110 16.80 -3.79 -6.08
C TRP A 110 16.05 -5.14 -6.05
N ILE A 111 16.40 -6.01 -5.10
CA ILE A 111 15.74 -7.31 -4.93
C ILE A 111 14.27 -7.11 -4.54
N ASN A 112 13.99 -6.19 -3.62
CA ASN A 112 12.63 -5.95 -3.13
C ASN A 112 11.71 -5.34 -4.21
N HIS A 113 12.21 -4.40 -5.00
CA HIS A 113 11.42 -3.70 -6.02
C HIS A 113 11.30 -4.50 -7.32
N GLY A 114 12.21 -5.45 -7.58
CA GLY A 114 12.27 -6.19 -8.84
C GLY A 114 12.82 -5.38 -10.03
N TYR A 115 13.15 -4.11 -9.82
CA TYR A 115 13.80 -3.23 -10.79
C TYR A 115 14.90 -2.39 -10.12
N PHE A 116 15.81 -1.84 -10.92
CA PHE A 116 16.95 -1.11 -10.38
C PHE A 116 16.51 0.25 -9.78
N PRO A 117 16.88 0.58 -8.52
CA PRO A 117 16.40 1.79 -7.84
C PRO A 117 16.74 3.09 -8.56
N ILE A 118 15.85 4.08 -8.48
CA ILE A 118 16.10 5.41 -9.06
C ILE A 118 17.15 6.20 -8.26
N PRO A 119 17.79 7.24 -8.84
CA PRO A 119 18.91 7.94 -8.19
C PRO A 119 18.59 8.52 -6.80
N SER A 120 17.37 9.01 -6.57
CA SER A 120 16.95 9.52 -5.25
C SER A 120 16.86 8.41 -4.19
N GLN A 121 16.38 7.22 -4.57
CA GLN A 121 16.32 6.05 -3.70
C GLN A 121 17.73 5.55 -3.35
N ILE A 122 18.65 5.53 -4.32
CA ILE A 122 20.06 5.16 -4.10
C ILE A 122 20.70 6.12 -3.08
N LYS A 123 20.55 7.43 -3.29
CA LYS A 123 21.10 8.45 -2.38
C LYS A 123 20.57 8.28 -0.96
N LEU A 124 19.25 8.09 -0.81
CA LEU A 124 18.62 7.89 0.49
C LEU A 124 19.09 6.60 1.17
N ALA A 125 19.20 5.50 0.43
CA ALA A 125 19.64 4.21 0.95
C ALA A 125 21.09 4.27 1.45
N ILE A 126 21.99 4.85 0.65
CA ILE A 126 23.39 5.02 1.03
C ILE A 126 23.50 5.92 2.26
N ALA A 127 22.82 7.07 2.27
CA ALA A 127 22.84 7.98 3.41
C ALA A 127 22.34 7.30 4.70
N SER A 128 21.25 6.55 4.61
CA SER A 128 20.68 5.81 5.75
C SER A 128 21.65 4.73 6.26
N ALA A 129 22.26 3.97 5.36
CA ALA A 129 23.24 2.95 5.72
C ALA A 129 24.47 3.55 6.39
N VAL A 130 24.97 4.69 5.89
CA VAL A 130 26.10 5.43 6.48
C VAL A 130 25.76 5.94 7.89
N ILE A 131 24.56 6.50 8.09
CA ILE A 131 24.08 6.93 9.42
C ILE A 131 24.06 5.73 10.38
N GLY A 132 23.55 4.59 9.92
CA GLY A 132 23.57 3.33 10.65
C GLY A 132 24.97 2.89 11.07
N VAL A 133 25.91 2.90 10.12
CA VAL A 133 27.32 2.56 10.38
C VAL A 133 27.93 3.53 11.41
N ALA A 134 27.71 4.83 11.25
CA ALA A 134 28.21 5.84 12.17
C ALA A 134 27.68 5.63 13.60
N ALA A 135 26.38 5.36 13.76
CA ALA A 135 25.77 5.04 15.04
C ALA A 135 26.37 3.77 15.67
N GLY A 136 26.58 2.72 14.87
CA GLY A 136 27.18 1.46 15.33
C GLY A 136 28.62 1.63 15.81
N LEU A 137 29.41 2.47 15.11
CA LEU A 137 30.78 2.80 15.50
C LEU A 137 30.84 3.70 16.73
N ALA A 138 29.94 4.68 16.86
CA ALA A 138 29.87 5.59 18.00
C ALA A 138 29.51 4.84 19.30
N LEU A 139 28.57 3.91 19.23
CA LEU A 139 28.09 3.14 20.39
C LEU A 139 28.97 1.92 20.74
N ARG A 140 30.10 1.73 20.05
CA ARG A 140 30.96 0.55 20.22
C ARG A 140 31.46 0.30 21.65
N LYS A 141 31.52 1.34 22.48
CA LYS A 141 32.04 1.28 23.86
C LYS A 141 31.01 0.76 24.87
N SER A 142 29.72 0.75 24.52
CA SER A 142 28.64 0.33 25.42
C SER A 142 27.86 -0.84 24.80
N LEU A 143 27.88 -2.00 25.45
CA LEU A 143 27.05 -3.14 25.03
C LEU A 143 25.56 -2.85 25.22
N VAL A 144 25.20 -2.24 26.35
CA VAL A 144 23.81 -1.89 26.67
C VAL A 144 23.25 -0.92 25.63
N ALA A 145 23.95 0.16 25.30
CA ALA A 145 23.46 1.13 24.32
C ALA A 145 23.25 0.52 22.92
N ARG A 146 24.11 -0.45 22.54
CA ARG A 146 23.96 -1.16 21.26
C ARG A 146 22.74 -2.07 21.24
N ILE A 147 22.53 -2.85 22.29
CA ILE A 147 21.37 -3.73 22.41
C ILE A 147 20.10 -2.90 22.46
N SER A 148 20.08 -1.83 23.27
CA SER A 148 18.93 -0.93 23.36
C SER A 148 18.57 -0.30 22.01
N LEU A 149 19.54 0.26 21.27
CA LEU A 149 19.27 0.84 19.96
C LEU A 149 18.81 -0.23 18.96
N ALA A 150 19.44 -1.40 18.94
CA ALA A 150 19.03 -2.51 18.08
C ALA A 150 17.58 -2.94 18.34
N VAL A 151 17.21 -3.10 19.61
CA VAL A 151 15.86 -3.49 20.02
C VAL A 151 14.85 -2.39 19.67
N ILE A 152 15.19 -1.12 19.89
CA ILE A 152 14.30 0.02 19.55
C ILE A 152 14.09 0.09 18.03
N LEU A 153 15.16 0.07 17.22
CA LEU A 153 15.05 0.14 15.76
C LEU A 153 14.32 -1.08 15.19
N CYS A 154 14.59 -2.27 15.73
CA CYS A 154 13.89 -3.50 15.36
C CYS A 154 12.40 -3.43 15.74
N GLY A 155 12.09 -3.00 16.96
CA GLY A 155 10.72 -2.83 17.44
C GLY A 155 9.94 -1.81 16.62
N LEU A 156 10.52 -0.64 16.32
CA LEU A 156 9.92 0.37 15.46
C LEU A 156 9.67 -0.14 14.04
N PHE A 157 10.62 -0.90 13.48
CA PHE A 157 10.46 -1.49 12.15
C PHE A 157 9.37 -2.57 12.14
N LEU A 158 9.43 -3.54 13.07
CA LEU A 158 8.45 -4.63 13.18
C LEU A 158 7.04 -4.12 13.49
N TRP A 159 6.93 -3.09 14.33
CA TRP A 159 5.67 -2.38 14.58
C TRP A 159 5.15 -1.69 13.30
N GLY A 160 6.07 -1.22 12.46
CA GLY A 160 5.81 -0.61 11.16
C GLY A 160 5.39 -1.58 10.05
N ILE A 161 5.56 -2.90 10.23
CA ILE A 161 5.18 -3.88 9.22
C ILE A 161 3.64 -3.98 9.18
N PRO A 162 3.01 -3.84 8.00
CA PRO A 162 1.59 -4.08 7.85
C PRO A 162 1.26 -5.49 8.33
N HIS A 163 0.49 -5.59 9.40
CA HIS A 163 -0.15 -6.83 9.79
C HIS A 163 -1.32 -6.97 8.81
N GLY A 164 -1.34 -8.05 8.02
CA GLY A 164 -2.40 -8.26 7.03
C GLY A 164 -3.80 -8.30 7.67
N ILE A 165 -4.82 -8.51 6.85
CA ILE A 165 -6.21 -8.62 7.34
C ILE A 165 -6.36 -9.66 8.45
N SER A 166 -7.28 -9.42 9.38
CA SER A 166 -7.53 -10.33 10.51
C SER A 166 -7.92 -11.73 10.03
N ASN A 167 -7.67 -12.74 10.87
CA ASN A 167 -8.08 -14.14 10.58
C ASN A 167 -9.57 -14.24 10.29
N ASP A 168 -10.38 -13.51 11.05
CA ASP A 168 -11.83 -13.52 10.93
C ASP A 168 -12.29 -12.84 9.64
N LEU A 169 -11.68 -11.72 9.25
CA LEU A 169 -12.05 -10.98 8.04
C LEU A 169 -11.76 -11.79 6.77
N ASP A 170 -10.58 -12.41 6.70
CA ASP A 170 -10.24 -13.31 5.59
C ASP A 170 -11.18 -14.52 5.53
N ARG A 171 -11.50 -15.13 6.68
CA ARG A 171 -12.44 -16.25 6.73
C ARG A 171 -13.81 -15.83 6.19
N SER A 172 -14.32 -14.68 6.64
CA SER A 172 -15.58 -14.11 6.13
C SER A 172 -15.51 -13.82 4.63
N ALA A 173 -14.40 -13.26 4.13
CA ALA A 173 -14.22 -12.95 2.71
C ALA A 173 -14.20 -14.23 1.86
N ARG A 174 -13.54 -15.30 2.31
CA ARG A 174 -13.54 -16.60 1.62
C ARG A 174 -14.93 -17.21 1.54
N ILE A 175 -15.68 -17.18 2.65
CA ILE A 175 -17.05 -17.71 2.68
C ILE A 175 -17.94 -16.91 1.73
N THR A 176 -17.85 -15.58 1.72
CA THR A 176 -18.59 -14.74 0.77
C THR A 176 -18.18 -15.03 -0.67
N GLY A 177 -16.89 -15.20 -0.94
CA GLY A 177 -16.39 -15.53 -2.28
C GLY A 177 -16.89 -16.88 -2.78
N GLN A 178 -16.89 -17.90 -1.92
CA GLN A 178 -17.47 -19.22 -2.24
C GLN A 178 -18.96 -19.11 -2.53
N HIS A 179 -19.70 -18.28 -1.80
CA HIS A 179 -21.11 -18.05 -2.06
C HIS A 179 -21.35 -17.44 -3.44
N VAL A 180 -20.58 -16.43 -3.85
CA VAL A 180 -20.66 -15.83 -5.19
C VAL A 180 -20.31 -16.86 -6.27
N LEU A 181 -19.22 -17.60 -6.10
CA LEU A 181 -18.77 -18.59 -7.07
C LEU A 181 -19.71 -19.79 -7.21
N ALA A 182 -20.44 -20.15 -6.16
CA ALA A 182 -21.48 -21.19 -6.23
C ALA A 182 -22.66 -20.82 -7.14
N HIS A 183 -22.88 -19.52 -7.40
CA HIS A 183 -23.96 -19.01 -8.25
C HIS A 183 -23.43 -18.48 -9.60
N VAL A 184 -22.19 -18.82 -9.99
CA VAL A 184 -21.52 -18.28 -11.19
C VAL A 184 -22.31 -18.50 -12.49
N ASP A 185 -23.04 -19.61 -12.56
CA ASP A 185 -23.82 -19.98 -13.74
C ASP A 185 -25.12 -19.16 -13.86
N GLU A 186 -25.63 -18.63 -12.75
CA GLU A 186 -26.85 -17.82 -12.66
C GLU A 186 -26.60 -16.33 -12.95
N ILE A 187 -25.36 -15.87 -12.75
CA ILE A 187 -24.98 -14.46 -12.98
C ILE A 187 -25.18 -14.12 -14.47
N PRO A 188 -25.83 -13.01 -14.86
CA PRO A 188 -25.96 -12.63 -16.28
C PRO A 188 -24.62 -12.17 -16.88
N ALA A 189 -24.57 -12.04 -18.21
CA ALA A 189 -23.39 -11.49 -18.90
C ALA A 189 -23.48 -9.96 -19.01
N GLY A 190 -22.33 -9.31 -19.18
CA GLY A 190 -22.28 -7.86 -19.36
C GLY A 190 -22.41 -7.10 -18.04
N ASP A 191 -23.04 -5.93 -18.12
CA ASP A 191 -23.14 -4.95 -17.03
C ASP A 191 -24.05 -5.44 -15.90
N ASP A 192 -25.14 -6.12 -16.25
CA ASP A 192 -26.03 -6.79 -15.28
C ASP A 192 -25.26 -7.83 -14.46
N GLY A 193 -24.26 -8.48 -15.08
CA GLY A 193 -23.40 -9.45 -14.40
C GLY A 193 -22.59 -8.82 -13.26
N PHE A 194 -22.14 -7.57 -13.44
CA PHE A 194 -21.44 -6.83 -12.39
C PHE A 194 -22.38 -6.51 -11.23
N ALA A 195 -23.56 -5.99 -11.53
CA ALA A 195 -24.56 -5.66 -10.53
C ALA A 195 -25.00 -6.90 -9.73
N GLU A 196 -25.22 -8.05 -10.38
CA GLU A 196 -25.61 -9.29 -9.69
C GLU A 196 -24.47 -9.84 -8.83
N CYS A 197 -23.20 -9.74 -9.26
CA CYS A 197 -22.06 -10.11 -8.41
C CYS A 197 -22.04 -9.29 -7.11
N VAL A 198 -22.26 -7.97 -7.21
CA VAL A 198 -22.32 -7.08 -6.03
C VAL A 198 -23.51 -7.47 -5.16
N ALA A 199 -24.69 -7.65 -5.77
CA ALA A 199 -25.91 -8.02 -5.05
C ALA A 199 -25.76 -9.35 -4.32
N LEU A 200 -25.19 -10.39 -4.95
CA LEU A 200 -24.92 -11.67 -4.31
C LEU A 200 -24.03 -11.51 -3.07
N ALA A 201 -22.89 -10.83 -3.22
CA ALA A 201 -21.95 -10.65 -2.12
C ALA A 201 -22.53 -9.84 -0.96
N PHE A 202 -23.20 -8.71 -1.25
CA PHE A 202 -23.74 -7.81 -0.22
C PHE A 202 -25.04 -8.30 0.40
N ARG A 203 -25.90 -9.02 -0.33
CA ARG A 203 -27.05 -9.73 0.28
C ARG A 203 -26.57 -10.83 1.21
N PHE A 204 -25.51 -11.54 0.84
CA PHE A 204 -24.89 -12.55 1.70
C PHE A 204 -24.27 -11.90 2.94
N ALA A 205 -23.52 -10.80 2.77
CA ALA A 205 -22.97 -10.03 3.88
C ALA A 205 -24.06 -9.57 4.85
N ALA A 206 -25.16 -8.99 4.35
CA ALA A 206 -26.27 -8.53 5.17
C ALA A 206 -26.97 -9.67 5.94
N LYS A 207 -27.14 -10.84 5.31
CA LYS A 207 -27.73 -12.03 5.96
C LYS A 207 -26.84 -12.64 7.05
N ASN A 208 -25.52 -12.54 6.89
CA ASN A 208 -24.53 -13.08 7.82
C ASN A 208 -23.95 -12.01 8.74
N SER A 209 -24.50 -10.80 8.71
CA SER A 209 -24.14 -9.74 9.65
C SER A 209 -24.84 -10.02 10.97
N ASP A 210 -24.07 -10.18 12.04
CA ASP A 210 -24.59 -9.84 13.36
C ASP A 210 -25.00 -8.37 13.31
N ALA A 211 -26.12 -8.00 13.93
CA ALA A 211 -26.58 -6.60 13.96
C ALA A 211 -25.54 -5.61 14.55
N ALA A 212 -24.48 -6.14 15.16
CA ALA A 212 -23.39 -5.39 15.76
C ALA A 212 -22.25 -4.99 14.80
N ASP A 213 -22.08 -5.62 13.62
CA ASP A 213 -20.95 -5.29 12.73
C ASP A 213 -21.19 -5.45 11.21
N PRO A 214 -22.04 -4.59 10.61
CA PRO A 214 -22.23 -4.55 9.16
C PRO A 214 -20.99 -4.05 8.39
N VAL A 215 -20.04 -3.39 9.07
CA VAL A 215 -18.80 -2.92 8.44
C VAL A 215 -17.91 -4.10 8.11
N HIS A 216 -17.70 -5.03 9.06
CA HIS A 216 -16.90 -6.24 8.86
C HIS A 216 -17.43 -7.10 7.70
N THR A 217 -18.75 -7.28 7.62
CA THR A 217 -19.34 -8.09 6.54
C THR A 217 -19.24 -7.43 5.17
N ASN A 218 -19.35 -6.10 5.09
CA ASN A 218 -19.08 -5.33 3.87
C ASN A 218 -17.60 -5.40 3.45
N GLN A 219 -16.67 -5.28 4.40
CA GLN A 219 -15.24 -5.45 4.14
C GLN A 219 -14.96 -6.84 3.53
N ALA A 220 -15.58 -7.88 4.08
CA ALA A 220 -15.46 -9.24 3.58
C ALA A 220 -16.00 -9.38 2.14
N ALA A 221 -17.15 -8.76 1.84
CA ALA A 221 -17.73 -8.77 0.49
C ALA A 221 -16.83 -8.06 -0.53
N ILE A 222 -16.29 -6.88 -0.19
CA ILE A 222 -15.38 -6.15 -1.06
C ILE A 222 -14.11 -6.94 -1.31
N LEU A 223 -13.49 -7.52 -0.28
CA LEU A 223 -12.29 -8.34 -0.44
C LEU A 223 -12.56 -9.57 -1.30
N ALA A 224 -13.71 -10.23 -1.11
CA ALA A 224 -14.12 -11.37 -1.93
C ALA A 224 -14.22 -10.99 -3.41
N LEU A 225 -14.92 -9.90 -3.72
CA LEU A 225 -15.06 -9.39 -5.10
C LEU A 225 -13.73 -8.83 -5.65
N GLY A 226 -12.89 -8.28 -4.77
CA GLY A 226 -11.50 -7.91 -5.04
C GLY A 226 -10.68 -9.06 -5.62
N VAL A 227 -10.82 -10.24 -5.04
CA VAL A 227 -10.12 -11.42 -5.53
C VAL A 227 -10.82 -12.02 -6.76
N ILE A 228 -12.15 -12.07 -6.78
CA ILE A 228 -12.90 -12.71 -7.87
C ILE A 228 -12.88 -11.86 -9.15
N LEU A 229 -13.25 -10.58 -9.07
CA LEU A 229 -13.42 -9.68 -10.22
C LEU A 229 -12.25 -8.71 -10.40
N GLY A 230 -11.41 -8.53 -9.38
CA GLY A 230 -10.18 -7.76 -9.46
C GLY A 230 -9.03 -8.56 -10.06
N ASP A 231 -7.92 -8.65 -9.32
CA ASP A 231 -6.68 -9.26 -9.77
C ASP A 231 -6.03 -10.10 -8.66
N GLU A 232 -5.22 -11.10 -9.02
CA GLU A 232 -4.51 -11.98 -8.06
C GLU A 232 -3.56 -11.21 -7.14
N HIS A 233 -3.08 -10.03 -7.55
CA HIS A 233 -2.27 -9.18 -6.70
C HIS A 233 -3.02 -8.73 -5.43
N VAL A 234 -4.37 -8.63 -5.46
CA VAL A 234 -5.18 -8.31 -4.28
C VAL A 234 -5.11 -9.44 -3.24
N ALA A 235 -5.19 -10.70 -3.68
CA ALA A 235 -5.03 -11.87 -2.80
C ALA A 235 -3.59 -11.95 -2.24
N THR A 236 -2.60 -11.57 -3.05
CA THR A 236 -1.18 -11.52 -2.64
C THR A 236 -0.93 -10.42 -1.61
N LEU A 237 -1.54 -9.24 -1.78
CA LEU A 237 -1.48 -8.12 -0.83
C LEU A 237 -2.18 -8.45 0.50
N ALA A 238 -3.30 -9.17 0.43
CA ALA A 238 -3.95 -9.77 1.60
C ALA A 238 -3.16 -10.95 2.21
N ARG A 239 -2.04 -11.35 1.58
CA ARG A 239 -1.14 -12.47 1.95
C ARG A 239 -1.84 -13.82 2.08
N ARG A 240 -2.88 -14.04 1.30
CA ARG A 240 -3.83 -15.14 1.47
C ARG A 240 -4.39 -15.58 0.13
N SER A 241 -3.71 -16.52 -0.53
CA SER A 241 -4.15 -17.08 -1.81
C SER A 241 -5.51 -17.78 -1.67
N LEU A 242 -6.31 -17.73 -2.72
CA LEU A 242 -7.44 -18.65 -2.89
C LEU A 242 -6.91 -20.03 -3.27
N ASP A 243 -7.71 -21.05 -2.97
CA ASP A 243 -7.45 -22.44 -3.35
C ASP A 243 -7.53 -22.60 -4.88
N ASP A 244 -6.60 -23.36 -5.47
CA ASP A 244 -6.46 -23.51 -6.92
C ASP A 244 -7.71 -24.10 -7.61
N SER A 245 -8.57 -24.75 -6.82
CA SER A 245 -9.83 -25.36 -7.25
C SER A 245 -10.83 -24.38 -7.89
N HIS A 246 -10.70 -23.06 -7.65
CA HIS A 246 -11.67 -22.06 -8.10
C HIS A 246 -11.23 -21.22 -9.32
N HIS A 247 -10.00 -21.41 -9.82
CA HIS A 247 -9.43 -20.63 -10.93
C HIS A 247 -10.31 -20.61 -12.18
N GLY A 248 -10.88 -21.75 -12.56
CA GLY A 248 -11.74 -21.86 -13.73
C GLY A 248 -13.03 -21.04 -13.62
N ALA A 249 -13.66 -21.03 -12.44
CA ALA A 249 -14.89 -20.28 -12.21
C ALA A 249 -14.63 -18.76 -12.19
N ILE A 250 -13.54 -18.34 -11.53
CA ILE A 250 -13.08 -16.94 -11.50
C ILE A 250 -12.79 -16.44 -12.92
N SER A 251 -12.05 -17.22 -13.72
CA SER A 251 -11.71 -16.86 -15.10
C SER A 251 -12.96 -16.67 -15.97
N ARG A 252 -13.93 -17.60 -15.90
CA ARG A 252 -15.20 -17.48 -16.62
C ARG A 252 -15.97 -16.23 -16.20
N LEU A 253 -16.01 -15.94 -14.90
CA LEU A 253 -16.75 -14.78 -14.41
C LEU A 253 -16.11 -13.47 -14.85
N ARG A 254 -14.77 -13.34 -14.79
CA ARG A 254 -14.04 -12.17 -15.29
C ARG A 254 -14.22 -11.93 -16.79
N GLN A 255 -14.41 -12.98 -17.59
CA GLN A 255 -14.71 -12.85 -19.03
C GLN A 255 -16.16 -12.44 -19.31
N LYS A 256 -17.07 -12.82 -18.40
CA LYS A 256 -18.52 -12.65 -18.54
C LYS A 256 -19.00 -11.29 -18.06
N VAL A 257 -18.47 -10.83 -16.94
CA VAL A 257 -18.85 -9.58 -16.27
C VAL A 257 -18.20 -8.38 -16.93
N LYS A 258 -18.97 -7.32 -17.11
CA LYS A 258 -18.52 -6.05 -17.69
C LYS A 258 -19.03 -4.88 -16.87
N LEU A 259 -18.46 -3.71 -17.08
CA LEU A 259 -18.97 -2.44 -16.56
C LEU A 259 -18.87 -1.42 -17.69
N HIS A 260 -19.99 -0.83 -18.08
CA HIS A 260 -20.13 -0.01 -19.29
C HIS A 260 -19.63 -0.73 -20.55
N GLY A 261 -19.98 -2.00 -20.69
CA GLY A 261 -19.60 -2.84 -21.83
C GLY A 261 -18.12 -3.26 -21.88
N ARG A 262 -17.31 -2.87 -20.90
CA ARG A 262 -15.87 -3.13 -20.81
C ARG A 262 -15.54 -4.17 -19.72
N GLY A 263 -14.64 -5.12 -20.05
CA GLY A 263 -14.25 -6.20 -19.14
C GLY A 263 -13.09 -5.83 -18.19
N ASP A 264 -12.35 -4.76 -18.49
CA ASP A 264 -11.24 -4.26 -17.67
C ASP A 264 -11.72 -3.34 -16.53
N LEU A 265 -12.83 -2.63 -16.69
CA LEU A 265 -13.34 -1.69 -15.68
C LEU A 265 -13.79 -2.36 -14.36
N PRO A 266 -14.42 -3.55 -14.34
CA PRO A 266 -14.65 -4.28 -13.10
C PRO A 266 -13.37 -4.53 -12.31
N ARG A 267 -12.25 -4.81 -13.01
CA ARG A 267 -10.95 -5.02 -12.37
C ARG A 267 -10.45 -3.75 -11.71
N HIS A 268 -10.46 -2.63 -12.43
CA HIS A 268 -10.10 -1.30 -11.90
C HIS A 268 -10.90 -0.95 -10.64
N PHE A 269 -12.23 -1.13 -10.71
CA PHE A 269 -13.14 -0.89 -9.60
C PHE A 269 -12.78 -1.74 -8.36
N TRP A 270 -12.68 -3.06 -8.51
CA TRP A 270 -12.50 -3.96 -7.36
C TRP A 270 -11.09 -3.96 -6.80
N VAL A 271 -10.07 -3.76 -7.63
CA VAL A 271 -8.69 -3.53 -7.15
C VAL A 271 -8.65 -2.26 -6.31
N SER A 272 -9.23 -1.15 -6.81
CA SER A 272 -9.26 0.13 -6.09
C SER A 272 -10.05 0.07 -4.77
N ALA A 273 -11.23 -0.57 -4.78
CA ALA A 273 -12.01 -0.80 -3.58
C ALA A 273 -11.24 -1.62 -2.53
N SER A 274 -10.57 -2.69 -2.96
CA SER A 274 -9.81 -3.57 -2.06
C SER A 274 -8.56 -2.88 -1.50
N LEU A 275 -7.82 -2.17 -2.33
CA LEU A 275 -6.67 -1.37 -1.89
C LEU A 275 -7.09 -0.30 -0.89
N THR A 276 -8.26 0.31 -1.09
CA THR A 276 -8.83 1.27 -0.14
C THR A 276 -9.04 0.59 1.22
N LEU A 277 -9.63 -0.60 1.29
CA LEU A 277 -9.79 -1.32 2.56
C LEU A 277 -8.48 -1.74 3.21
N LEU A 278 -7.52 -2.21 2.41
CA LEU A 278 -6.21 -2.63 2.91
C LEU A 278 -5.37 -1.45 3.41
N ALA A 279 -5.57 -0.26 2.83
CA ALA A 279 -4.97 1.00 3.29
C ALA A 279 -5.73 1.60 4.49
N ASP A 280 -7.08 1.53 4.52
CA ASP A 280 -7.96 2.08 5.55
C ASP A 280 -8.10 1.21 6.81
N GLY A 281 -7.08 0.40 7.12
CA GLY A 281 -6.99 -0.32 8.39
C GLY A 281 -7.29 0.51 9.63
N ASN A 282 -7.19 1.85 9.59
CA ASN A 282 -7.83 2.84 10.47
C ASN A 282 -7.98 4.26 9.81
N ARG A 283 -8.88 4.38 8.81
CA ARG A 283 -9.65 5.60 8.40
C ARG A 283 -8.91 6.89 7.95
N SER A 284 -8.48 7.03 6.68
CA SER A 284 -8.51 8.33 5.89
C SER A 284 -7.62 8.35 4.61
N THR A 285 -7.74 7.37 3.70
CA THR A 285 -6.72 7.17 2.64
C THR A 285 -7.11 7.29 1.16
N SER A 286 -8.24 7.92 0.83
CA SER A 286 -8.79 7.87 -0.55
C SER A 286 -7.93 8.49 -1.66
N VAL A 287 -7.20 9.59 -1.40
CA VAL A 287 -6.42 10.32 -2.43
C VAL A 287 -5.10 9.63 -2.76
N GLY A 288 -4.46 9.02 -1.77
CA GLY A 288 -3.19 8.31 -1.96
C GLY A 288 -3.37 7.08 -2.85
N VAL A 289 -4.49 6.35 -2.70
CA VAL A 289 -4.84 5.16 -3.50
C VAL A 289 -4.91 5.51 -4.98
N THR A 290 -5.64 6.58 -5.31
CA THR A 290 -5.75 7.06 -6.70
C THR A 290 -4.39 7.46 -7.27
N LYS A 291 -3.52 8.11 -6.49
CA LYS A 291 -2.17 8.47 -6.95
C LYS A 291 -1.27 7.25 -7.17
N GLU A 292 -1.21 6.32 -6.22
CA GLU A 292 -0.38 5.12 -6.38
C GLU A 292 -0.84 4.31 -7.60
N LEU A 293 -2.14 4.27 -7.87
CA LEU A 293 -2.67 3.59 -9.06
C LEU A 293 -2.29 4.30 -10.36
N MET A 294 -2.34 5.64 -10.39
CA MET A 294 -1.84 6.44 -11.51
C MET A 294 -0.32 6.28 -11.73
N ASP A 295 0.46 6.21 -10.66
CA ASP A 295 1.92 6.07 -10.70
C ASP A 295 2.37 4.63 -11.03
N SER A 296 1.52 3.63 -10.77
CA SER A 296 1.78 2.19 -11.01
C SER A 296 1.64 1.75 -12.48
N ASN A 297 1.39 2.68 -13.40
CA ASN A 297 1.35 2.43 -14.86
C ASN A 297 2.64 2.84 -15.63
N PRO A 298 3.89 2.56 -15.18
CA PRO A 298 5.09 2.95 -15.93
C PRO A 298 5.38 2.08 -17.18
N GLY A 299 4.41 1.33 -17.71
CA GLY A 299 4.67 0.15 -18.55
C GLY A 299 3.90 -0.06 -19.87
N GLY A 300 2.93 0.77 -20.33
CA GLY A 300 2.62 0.73 -21.78
C GLY A 300 1.21 0.92 -22.38
N SER A 301 0.18 1.43 -21.70
CA SER A 301 -1.11 1.76 -22.37
C SER A 301 -1.42 3.26 -22.50
N GLY A 302 -0.67 4.12 -21.79
CA GLY A 302 -1.00 5.54 -21.66
C GLY A 302 -1.97 5.82 -20.49
N PHE A 303 -2.22 7.10 -20.24
CA PHE A 303 -3.18 7.60 -19.26
C PHE A 303 -4.62 7.46 -19.79
N SER A 304 -5.54 7.03 -18.92
CA SER A 304 -6.95 6.82 -19.25
C SER A 304 -7.83 7.49 -18.19
N PHE A 305 -8.65 8.46 -18.61
CA PHE A 305 -9.66 9.03 -17.72
C PHE A 305 -10.81 8.05 -17.48
N VAL A 306 -11.02 7.09 -18.38
CA VAL A 306 -12.01 6.02 -18.18
C VAL A 306 -11.62 5.13 -17.01
N ASP A 307 -10.35 4.71 -16.95
CA ASP A 307 -9.81 3.89 -15.85
C ASP A 307 -9.93 4.66 -14.53
N LEU A 308 -9.63 5.96 -14.55
CA LEU A 308 -9.77 6.86 -13.39
C LEU A 308 -11.21 6.89 -12.83
N VAL A 309 -12.23 6.80 -13.69
CA VAL A 309 -13.63 6.72 -13.23
C VAL A 309 -13.87 5.45 -12.45
N ALA A 310 -13.50 4.29 -13.02
CA ALA A 310 -13.69 3.00 -12.39
C ALA A 310 -12.91 2.89 -11.07
N ASP A 311 -11.66 3.37 -11.07
CA ASP A 311 -10.81 3.42 -9.89
C ASP A 311 -11.45 4.26 -8.78
N ARG A 312 -11.89 5.48 -9.12
CA ARG A 312 -12.49 6.38 -8.13
C ARG A 312 -13.84 5.88 -7.64
N ALA A 313 -14.64 5.27 -8.51
CA ALA A 313 -15.89 4.62 -8.13
C ALA A 313 -15.65 3.50 -7.11
N GLY A 314 -14.63 2.65 -7.33
CA GLY A 314 -14.23 1.63 -6.38
C GLY A 314 -13.80 2.18 -5.01
N VAL A 315 -13.00 3.25 -5.00
CA VAL A 315 -12.60 3.94 -3.76
C VAL A 315 -13.82 4.47 -3.00
N LEU A 316 -14.71 5.20 -3.67
CA LEU A 316 -15.90 5.79 -3.05
C LEU A 316 -16.86 4.72 -2.54
N PHE A 317 -17.02 3.63 -3.28
CA PHE A 317 -17.84 2.50 -2.88
C PHE A 317 -17.33 1.87 -1.59
N ALA A 318 -16.02 1.60 -1.51
CA ALA A 318 -15.41 1.05 -0.29
C ALA A 318 -15.62 1.98 0.91
N MET A 319 -15.40 3.29 0.74
CA MET A 319 -15.64 4.28 1.79
C MET A 319 -17.10 4.29 2.24
N ALA A 320 -18.05 4.31 1.31
CA ALA A 320 -19.49 4.28 1.62
C ALA A 320 -19.87 2.99 2.34
N ALA A 321 -19.29 1.86 1.96
CA ALA A 321 -19.55 0.55 2.53
C ALA A 321 -19.01 0.37 3.95
N THR A 322 -17.93 1.07 4.33
CA THR A 322 -17.18 0.75 5.55
C THR A 322 -16.91 1.92 6.48
N ARG A 323 -17.46 3.12 6.22
CA ARG A 323 -17.26 4.31 7.07
C ARG A 323 -17.70 4.07 8.52
N ASP A 324 -18.94 3.61 8.68
CA ASP A 324 -19.61 3.37 9.95
C ASP A 324 -20.79 2.40 9.74
N ALA A 325 -21.36 1.91 10.85
CA ALA A 325 -22.42 0.91 10.80
C ALA A 325 -23.70 1.39 10.09
N THR A 326 -24.04 2.67 10.21
CA THR A 326 -25.20 3.28 9.55
C THR A 326 -24.99 3.31 8.04
N SER A 327 -23.85 3.81 7.58
CA SER A 327 -23.45 3.84 6.18
C SER A 327 -23.43 2.44 5.57
N ALA A 328 -22.83 1.48 6.27
CA ALA A 328 -22.74 0.09 5.85
C ALA A 328 -24.12 -0.55 5.66
N THR A 329 -25.04 -0.32 6.61
CA THR A 329 -26.41 -0.86 6.57
C THR A 329 -27.23 -0.20 5.46
N THR A 330 -27.12 1.13 5.31
CA THR A 330 -27.81 1.87 4.23
C THR A 330 -27.36 1.37 2.85
N LEU A 331 -26.06 1.12 2.67
CA LEU A 331 -25.54 0.59 1.42
C LEU A 331 -26.10 -0.81 1.13
N GLN A 332 -26.10 -1.71 2.12
CA GLN A 332 -26.67 -3.05 1.98
C GLN A 332 -28.16 -3.00 1.61
N GLN A 333 -28.94 -2.10 2.22
CA GLN A 333 -30.35 -1.88 1.88
C GLN A 333 -30.51 -1.36 0.46
N THR A 334 -29.71 -0.37 0.06
CA THR A 334 -29.75 0.21 -1.29
C THR A 334 -29.45 -0.84 -2.36
N ILE A 335 -28.46 -1.71 -2.14
CA ILE A 335 -28.14 -2.82 -3.05
C ILE A 335 -29.28 -3.84 -3.12
N ARG A 336 -29.94 -4.12 -2.00
CA ARG A 336 -31.09 -5.04 -1.95
C ARG A 336 -32.27 -4.55 -2.78
N ASP A 337 -32.46 -3.24 -2.88
CA ASP A 337 -33.59 -2.63 -3.60
C ASP A 337 -33.42 -2.67 -5.14
N GLY A 338 -32.29 -3.17 -5.64
CA GLY A 338 -31.98 -3.27 -7.06
C GLY A 338 -31.23 -2.05 -7.58
N LEU A 339 -30.15 -2.33 -8.31
CA LEU A 339 -29.24 -1.33 -8.87
C LEU A 339 -28.73 -1.79 -10.22
N ASP A 340 -28.52 -0.83 -11.12
CA ASP A 340 -27.89 -1.06 -12.41
C ASP A 340 -26.42 -0.62 -12.37
N ALA A 341 -25.64 -0.95 -13.41
CA ALA A 341 -24.22 -0.60 -13.48
C ALA A 341 -23.93 0.91 -13.25
N ALA A 342 -24.81 1.78 -13.75
CA ALA A 342 -24.71 3.24 -13.61
C ALA A 342 -24.76 3.72 -12.14
N ASP A 343 -25.38 2.93 -11.26
CA ASP A 343 -25.44 3.24 -9.83
C ASP A 343 -24.12 3.00 -9.11
N TYR A 344 -23.26 2.12 -9.65
CA TYR A 344 -21.94 1.79 -9.12
C TYR A 344 -20.82 2.60 -9.76
N CYS A 345 -20.90 2.84 -11.06
CA CYS A 345 -19.91 3.56 -11.82
C CYS A 345 -20.64 4.37 -12.90
N PRO A 346 -20.36 5.67 -13.06
CA PRO A 346 -21.14 6.47 -14.01
C PRO A 346 -20.74 6.20 -15.46
N PRO A 347 -21.57 6.62 -16.43
CA PRO A 347 -21.28 6.46 -17.86
C PRO A 347 -19.92 7.07 -18.25
N ILE A 348 -19.19 6.35 -19.10
CA ILE A 348 -17.79 6.64 -19.47
C ILE A 348 -17.67 7.36 -20.81
N GLU A 349 -18.77 7.54 -21.54
CA GLU A 349 -18.77 8.09 -22.89
C GLU A 349 -18.21 9.52 -22.90
N GLY A 350 -17.39 9.79 -23.92
CA GLY A 350 -16.76 11.09 -24.14
C GLY A 350 -15.54 11.37 -23.24
N LEU A 351 -15.12 10.43 -22.40
CA LEU A 351 -13.89 10.58 -21.61
C LEU A 351 -12.65 10.20 -22.43
N PRO A 352 -11.57 10.99 -22.38
CA PRO A 352 -10.35 10.67 -23.12
C PRO A 352 -9.60 9.45 -22.57
N GLU A 353 -9.03 8.65 -23.46
CA GLU A 353 -8.22 7.48 -23.11
C GLU A 353 -7.10 7.25 -24.13
N GLY A 354 -6.15 6.36 -23.80
CA GLY A 354 -5.00 6.06 -24.66
C GLY A 354 -3.99 7.20 -24.78
N ILE A 355 -3.95 8.11 -23.80
CA ILE A 355 -3.14 9.33 -23.84
C ILE A 355 -1.68 8.99 -23.48
N SER A 356 -0.71 9.32 -24.32
CA SER A 356 0.70 9.09 -23.97
C SER A 356 1.13 9.96 -22.76
N ARG A 357 2.20 9.58 -22.05
CA ARG A 357 2.72 10.41 -20.94
C ARG A 357 3.07 11.84 -21.40
N ASP A 358 3.69 11.96 -22.58
CA ASP A 358 4.10 13.23 -23.14
C ASP A 358 2.89 14.07 -23.54
N GLU A 359 1.86 13.44 -24.11
CA GLU A 359 0.59 14.10 -24.43
C GLU A 359 -0.16 14.52 -23.16
N PHE A 360 -0.21 13.66 -22.13
CA PHE A 360 -0.81 14.00 -20.85
C PHE A 360 -0.12 15.23 -20.23
N GLN A 361 1.20 15.31 -20.34
CA GLN A 361 1.95 16.46 -19.82
C GLN A 361 1.79 17.72 -20.68
N SER A 362 1.87 17.60 -22.01
CA SER A 362 1.91 18.75 -22.93
C SER A 362 0.54 19.30 -23.28
N VAL A 363 -0.46 18.44 -23.47
CA VAL A 363 -1.84 18.81 -23.86
C VAL A 363 -2.71 19.03 -22.63
N TYR A 364 -2.60 18.13 -21.63
CA TYR A 364 -3.47 18.18 -20.46
C TYR A 364 -2.84 18.88 -19.25
N GLY A 365 -1.53 19.16 -19.29
CA GLY A 365 -0.78 19.82 -18.20
C GLY A 365 -0.47 18.89 -17.02
N GLY A 366 -0.55 17.58 -17.22
CA GLY A 366 -0.38 16.58 -16.17
C GLY A 366 -1.45 16.68 -15.08
N LEU A 367 -1.14 16.20 -13.87
CA LEU A 367 -2.07 16.22 -12.72
C LEU A 367 -2.45 17.64 -12.26
N GLY A 368 -1.65 18.66 -12.60
CA GLY A 368 -1.87 20.04 -12.19
C GLY A 368 -2.53 20.92 -13.24
N GLY A 369 -2.69 20.43 -14.47
CA GLY A 369 -3.15 21.22 -15.60
C GLY A 369 -4.65 21.53 -15.57
N GLU A 370 -5.01 22.72 -16.03
CA GLU A 370 -6.42 23.13 -16.15
C GLU A 370 -7.28 22.18 -17.02
N PRO A 371 -6.79 21.63 -18.15
CA PRO A 371 -7.56 20.63 -18.91
C PRO A 371 -7.84 19.36 -18.10
N THR A 372 -6.84 18.82 -17.39
CA THR A 372 -7.03 17.66 -16.49
C THR A 372 -8.06 17.96 -15.41
N LYS A 373 -7.98 19.12 -14.76
CA LYS A 373 -8.94 19.50 -13.71
C LYS A 373 -10.37 19.56 -14.22
N ARG A 374 -10.61 20.12 -15.42
CA ARG A 374 -11.96 20.18 -16.01
C ARG A 374 -12.56 18.79 -16.23
N ILE A 375 -11.76 17.85 -16.72
CA ILE A 375 -12.22 16.48 -16.92
C ILE A 375 -12.47 15.80 -15.58
N VAL A 376 -11.59 16.02 -14.60
CA VAL A 376 -11.77 15.52 -13.23
C VAL A 376 -13.01 16.10 -12.55
N ASP A 377 -13.33 17.37 -12.76
CA ASP A 377 -14.55 18.00 -12.26
C ASP A 377 -15.79 17.38 -12.91
N GLU A 378 -15.72 17.07 -14.21
CA GLU A 378 -16.79 16.36 -14.91
C GLU A 378 -16.97 14.93 -14.36
N ILE A 379 -15.87 14.17 -14.20
CA ILE A 379 -15.90 12.84 -13.55
C ILE A 379 -16.50 12.94 -12.15
N THR A 380 -16.11 13.96 -11.38
CA THR A 380 -16.63 14.19 -10.03
C THR A 380 -18.15 14.41 -10.03
N LYS A 381 -18.68 15.20 -10.98
CA LYS A 381 -20.13 15.40 -11.13
C LYS A 381 -20.84 14.10 -11.47
N ARG A 382 -20.29 13.31 -12.38
CA ARG A 382 -20.81 11.99 -12.77
C ARG A 382 -20.86 11.03 -11.58
N LEU A 383 -19.77 10.92 -10.82
CA LEU A 383 -19.68 10.04 -9.64
C LEU A 383 -20.71 10.38 -8.56
N ARG A 384 -21.11 11.66 -8.43
CA ARG A 384 -22.15 12.07 -7.46
C ARG A 384 -23.55 11.58 -7.81
N GLN A 385 -23.79 11.19 -9.05
CA GLN A 385 -25.09 10.68 -9.50
C GLN A 385 -25.28 9.20 -9.16
N CYS A 386 -24.19 8.49 -8.82
CA CYS A 386 -24.20 7.08 -8.47
C CYS A 386 -24.76 6.86 -7.05
N ARG A 387 -25.83 6.06 -6.94
CA ARG A 387 -26.58 5.84 -5.69
C ARG A 387 -25.73 5.25 -4.57
N VAL A 388 -24.72 4.45 -4.89
CA VAL A 388 -23.91 3.73 -3.89
C VAL A 388 -22.56 4.38 -3.57
N LEU A 389 -22.24 5.53 -4.16
CA LEU A 389 -20.95 6.20 -3.97
C LEU A 389 -21.00 7.37 -2.97
N ALA A 390 -22.21 7.86 -2.65
CA ALA A 390 -22.39 9.00 -1.77
C ALA A 390 -22.39 8.59 -0.28
N ALA A 391 -21.21 8.56 0.35
CA ALA A 391 -21.13 8.44 1.80
C ALA A 391 -21.73 9.69 2.50
N ASP A 392 -21.49 10.88 1.94
CA ASP A 392 -22.02 12.18 2.38
C ASP A 392 -22.24 13.07 1.13
N PRO A 393 -23.48 13.52 0.84
CA PRO A 393 -23.77 14.36 -0.32
C PRO A 393 -22.99 15.67 -0.38
N GLN A 394 -22.49 16.16 0.76
CA GLN A 394 -21.78 17.44 0.87
C GLN A 394 -20.26 17.28 0.97
N ALA A 395 -19.74 16.05 1.17
CA ALA A 395 -18.30 15.84 1.27
C ALA A 395 -17.60 16.09 -0.08
N PRO A 396 -16.42 16.74 -0.08
CA PRO A 396 -15.64 16.93 -1.29
C PRO A 396 -15.11 15.57 -1.79
N ILE A 397 -15.38 15.25 -3.05
CA ILE A 397 -14.75 14.11 -3.74
C ILE A 397 -13.42 14.62 -4.29
N GLU A 398 -12.34 14.33 -3.58
CA GLU A 398 -10.99 14.70 -4.01
C GLU A 398 -10.39 13.58 -4.88
N ILE A 399 -10.37 13.79 -6.19
CA ILE A 399 -9.80 12.82 -7.16
C ILE A 399 -8.30 13.07 -7.38
N LEU A 400 -7.90 14.34 -7.40
CA LEU A 400 -6.50 14.76 -7.55
C LEU A 400 -5.97 15.28 -6.21
N PRO A 401 -4.68 15.06 -5.88
CA PRO A 401 -4.09 15.62 -4.68
C PRO A 401 -4.10 17.15 -4.71
N LYS A 402 -4.50 17.79 -3.60
CA LYS A 402 -4.28 19.22 -3.38
C LYS A 402 -2.81 19.59 -3.57
N MET A 403 -2.51 20.30 -4.64
CA MET A 403 -1.21 20.94 -4.85
C MET A 403 -1.08 22.09 -3.85
N GLN A 404 0.01 22.11 -3.07
CA GLN A 404 0.38 23.33 -2.35
C GLN A 404 0.63 24.41 -3.39
N SER A 405 -0.24 25.42 -3.42
CA SER A 405 -0.05 26.65 -4.17
C SER A 405 1.09 27.44 -3.54
N GLY A 406 2.32 27.13 -3.94
CA GLY A 406 3.51 27.93 -3.69
C GLY A 406 4.34 27.96 -4.96
N PRO A 407 4.93 29.12 -5.35
CA PRO A 407 5.79 29.17 -6.51
C PRO A 407 6.97 28.24 -6.28
N ILE A 408 7.12 27.22 -7.13
CA ILE A 408 8.36 26.46 -7.23
C ILE A 408 9.37 27.43 -7.84
N ALA A 409 10.13 28.10 -6.99
CA ALA A 409 11.34 28.77 -7.41
C ALA A 409 12.27 27.69 -7.96
N ILE A 410 12.52 27.76 -9.26
CA ILE A 410 13.60 27.05 -9.90
C ILE A 410 14.88 27.78 -9.49
N GLU A 411 15.65 27.20 -8.57
CA GLU A 411 17.09 27.46 -8.41
C GLU A 411 17.87 26.16 -8.50
#